data_AF-A0A353GRK8-F1
#
_entry.id   AF-A0A353GRK8-F1
#
_cell.length_a   1.000
_cell.length_b   1.000
_cell.length_c   1.000
_cell.angle_alpha   90.00
_cell.angle_beta   90.00
_cell.angle_gamma   90.00
#
_symmetry.space_group_name_H-M   'P 1'
#
loop_
_entity.id
_entity.type
_entity.pdbx_description
1 polymer ?
#
loop_
_entity_poly.entity_id
_entity_poly.type
_entity_poly.pdbx_seq_one_letter_code
_entity_poly.pdbx_strand_id
1 'polypeptide(L)'
;MKRWYMAWVGLMIMGPAIVYGAGRGTQVVTLEIPSAVTVSGPKLCLSDLGVVRDGQAGAVDYFKQVELGPLPAPGQQRILNRDYLNSLVQQYHFPFILQLQMDEAVVVKSSAACIEGGDIEKAIQNLFIEKKPHILKRWVELRNIP
;
A
#
# COMPACT_ATOMS: atom_id res chain seq x y z
N MET A 1 -22.95 -57.20 67.63
CA MET A 1 -23.04 -56.68 66.25
C MET A 1 -22.95 -55.16 66.30
N LYS A 2 -21.80 -54.57 65.95
CA LYS A 2 -21.57 -53.12 65.92
C LYS A 2 -21.21 -52.72 64.48
N ARG A 3 -22.11 -52.01 63.81
CA ARG A 3 -21.91 -51.46 62.45
C ARG A 3 -21.13 -50.15 62.58
N TRP A 4 -19.96 -50.09 61.96
CA TRP A 4 -19.18 -48.86 61.78
C TRP A 4 -19.62 -48.20 60.47
N TYR A 5 -20.08 -46.95 60.54
CA TYR A 5 -20.29 -46.11 59.36
C TYR A 5 -19.00 -45.33 59.10
N MET A 6 -18.33 -45.66 58.01
CA MET A 6 -17.29 -44.81 57.41
C MET A 6 -17.99 -43.68 56.65
N ALA A 7 -17.96 -42.47 57.20
CA ALA A 7 -18.33 -41.27 56.47
C ALA A 7 -17.19 -40.90 55.52
N TRP A 8 -17.36 -41.20 54.24
CA TRP A 8 -16.51 -40.69 53.17
C TRP A 8 -16.83 -39.21 52.94
N VAL A 9 -16.03 -38.31 53.53
CA VAL A 9 -16.06 -36.89 53.19
C VAL A 9 -15.28 -36.72 51.89
N GLY A 10 -16.01 -36.69 50.77
CA GLY A 10 -15.46 -36.35 49.47
C GLY A 10 -15.02 -34.89 49.45
N LEU A 11 -13.73 -34.67 49.66
CA LEU A 11 -13.07 -33.37 49.52
C LEU A 11 -13.08 -32.99 48.02
N MET A 12 -14.09 -32.22 47.61
CA MET A 12 -14.17 -31.64 46.28
C MET A 12 -13.12 -30.52 46.19
N ILE A 13 -11.95 -30.84 45.63
CA ILE A 13 -10.92 -29.85 45.32
C ILE A 13 -11.47 -29.00 44.17
N MET A 14 -12.08 -27.86 44.47
CA MET A 14 -12.25 -26.78 43.51
C MET A 14 -10.85 -26.30 43.12
N GLY A 15 -10.30 -26.90 42.06
CA GLY A 15 -9.13 -26.34 41.40
C GLY A 15 -9.48 -24.92 40.93
N PRO A 16 -8.57 -23.94 41.08
CA PRO A 16 -8.81 -22.60 40.57
C PRO A 16 -9.02 -22.72 39.05
N ALA A 17 -10.22 -22.38 38.59
CA ALA A 17 -10.46 -22.10 37.19
C ALA A 17 -9.58 -20.90 36.86
N ILE A 18 -8.42 -21.15 36.25
CA ILE A 18 -7.63 -20.12 35.61
C ILE A 18 -8.45 -19.66 34.42
N VAL A 19 -9.28 -18.64 34.65
CA VAL A 19 -9.86 -17.84 33.59
C VAL A 19 -8.67 -17.15 32.93
N TYR A 20 -8.15 -17.75 31.87
CA TYR A 20 -7.35 -17.03 30.90
C TYR A 20 -8.30 -16.00 30.28
N GLY A 21 -8.37 -14.84 30.92
CA GLY A 21 -8.81 -13.63 30.27
C GLY A 21 -7.84 -13.42 29.12
N ALA A 22 -8.21 -13.91 27.94
CA ALA A 22 -7.65 -13.44 26.68
C ALA A 22 -8.00 -11.96 26.62
N GLY A 23 -7.15 -11.13 27.21
CA GLY A 23 -7.18 -9.70 27.01
C GLY A 23 -7.12 -9.52 25.50
N ARG A 24 -8.24 -9.11 24.91
CA ARG A 24 -8.25 -8.45 23.61
C ARG A 24 -7.54 -7.10 23.81
N GLY A 25 -6.24 -7.16 24.05
CA GLY A 25 -5.37 -6.00 23.92
C GLY A 25 -5.44 -5.62 22.46
N THR A 26 -5.88 -4.41 22.17
CA THR A 26 -5.86 -3.88 20.82
C THR A 26 -4.43 -3.98 20.33
N GLN A 27 -4.18 -4.88 19.36
CA GLN A 27 -2.83 -5.11 18.85
C GLN A 27 -2.40 -3.86 18.10
N VAL A 28 -1.21 -3.38 18.42
CA VAL A 28 -0.57 -2.26 17.73
C VAL A 28 0.39 -2.86 16.72
N VAL A 29 0.21 -2.50 15.45
CA VAL A 29 1.07 -2.92 14.35
C VAL A 29 1.82 -1.69 13.86
N THR A 30 3.14 -1.76 13.82
CA THR A 30 3.97 -0.64 13.36
C THR A 30 4.42 -0.90 11.93
N LEU A 31 4.21 0.08 11.04
CA LEU A 31 4.77 0.06 9.69
C LEU A 31 5.95 1.04 9.62
N GLU A 32 7.15 0.49 9.47
CA GLU A 32 8.38 1.27 9.29
C GLU A 32 8.56 1.58 7.80
N ILE A 33 8.45 2.87 7.45
CA ILE A 33 8.59 3.38 6.08
C ILE A 33 9.87 4.23 6.02
N PRO A 34 10.87 3.87 5.20
CA PRO A 34 12.06 4.69 5.02
C PRO A 34 11.73 5.97 4.24
N SER A 35 12.61 6.96 4.30
CA SER A 35 12.45 8.25 3.61
C SER A 35 12.38 8.15 2.09
N ALA A 36 12.94 7.09 1.50
CA ALA A 36 12.85 6.79 0.07
C ALA A 36 12.65 5.29 -0.18
N VAL A 37 11.75 4.98 -1.11
CA VAL A 37 11.39 3.62 -1.48
C VAL A 37 11.40 3.49 -3.00
N THR A 38 11.97 2.40 -3.49
CA THR A 38 11.89 2.03 -4.91
C THR A 38 10.97 0.82 -5.03
N VAL A 39 9.91 0.95 -5.81
CA VAL A 39 8.88 -0.09 -5.98
C VAL A 39 8.84 -0.54 -7.44
N SER A 40 8.55 -1.82 -7.65
CA SER A 40 8.37 -2.44 -8.97
C SER A 40 6.92 -2.88 -9.11
N GLY A 41 6.23 -2.49 -10.18
CA GLY A 41 4.87 -2.97 -10.46
C GLY A 41 3.98 -1.95 -11.15
N PRO A 42 2.72 -2.33 -11.44
CA PRO A 42 1.74 -1.42 -12.06
C PRO A 42 1.06 -0.50 -11.03
N LYS A 43 0.98 -0.90 -9.76
CA LYS A 43 0.27 -0.18 -8.69
C LYS A 43 1.15 -0.07 -7.44
N LEU A 44 0.93 0.99 -6.68
CA LEU A 44 1.55 1.21 -5.39
C LEU A 44 0.60 0.79 -4.27
N CYS A 45 0.99 -0.17 -3.45
CA CYS A 45 0.24 -0.58 -2.25
C CYS A 45 0.95 -0.12 -0.97
N LEU A 46 0.22 -0.07 0.14
CA LEU A 46 0.79 0.30 1.45
C LEU A 46 1.87 -0.70 1.89
N SER A 47 1.74 -1.97 1.52
CA SER A 47 2.75 -3.01 1.77
C SER A 47 4.10 -2.75 1.08
N ASP A 48 4.10 -1.96 0.00
CA ASP A 48 5.32 -1.70 -0.78
C ASP A 48 6.15 -0.57 -0.16
N LEU A 49 5.57 0.22 0.74
CA LEU A 49 6.23 1.37 1.34
C LEU A 49 7.22 0.98 2.45
N GLY A 50 7.09 -0.19 3.07
CA GLY A 50 7.82 -0.44 4.30
C GLY A 50 7.73 -1.86 4.83
N VAL A 51 8.34 -2.05 6.01
CA VAL A 51 8.38 -3.33 6.70
C VAL A 51 7.48 -3.26 7.93
N VAL A 52 6.73 -4.34 8.16
CA VAL A 52 5.86 -4.47 9.33
C VAL A 52 6.68 -4.93 10.52
N ARG A 53 6.64 -4.18 11.61
CA ARG A 53 7.22 -4.51 12.93
C ARG A 53 6.12 -4.84 13.93
N ASP A 54 6.45 -5.75 14.84
CA ASP A 54 5.63 -6.11 16.01
C ASP A 54 4.18 -6.48 15.66
N GLY A 55 3.97 -7.01 14.46
CA GLY A 55 2.66 -7.18 13.86
C GLY A 55 2.03 -8.55 14.07
N GLN A 56 0.71 -8.59 13.93
CA GLN A 56 -0.06 -9.82 13.84
C GLN A 56 0.30 -10.60 12.57
N ALA A 57 0.35 -11.93 12.66
CA ALA A 57 0.42 -12.79 11.48
C ALA A 57 -0.75 -12.46 10.53
N GLY A 58 -0.44 -12.03 9.30
CA GLY A 58 -1.43 -11.62 8.30
C GLY A 58 -1.65 -10.11 8.15
N ALA A 59 -1.03 -9.24 8.97
CA ALA A 59 -1.15 -7.78 8.81
C ALA A 59 -0.72 -7.30 7.40
N VAL A 60 0.29 -7.94 6.82
CA VAL A 60 0.78 -7.67 5.46
C VAL A 60 -0.32 -7.83 4.42
N ASP A 61 -1.23 -8.80 4.59
CA ASP A 61 -2.30 -9.06 3.61
C ASP A 61 -3.38 -7.98 3.64
N TYR A 62 -3.59 -7.31 4.78
CA TYR A 62 -4.40 -6.10 4.84
C TYR A 62 -3.71 -4.93 4.13
N PHE A 63 -2.40 -4.75 4.30
CA PHE A 63 -1.66 -3.66 3.65
C PHE A 63 -1.59 -3.80 2.13
N LYS A 64 -1.61 -5.02 1.59
CA LYS A 64 -1.71 -5.26 0.15
C LYS A 64 -3.02 -4.78 -0.47
N GLN A 65 -4.10 -4.72 0.32
CA GLN A 65 -5.43 -4.28 -0.14
C GLN A 65 -5.57 -2.76 -0.18
N VAL A 66 -4.64 -2.03 0.43
CA VAL A 66 -4.66 -0.57 0.48
C VAL A 66 -3.89 -0.04 -0.73
N GLU A 67 -4.62 0.26 -1.79
CA GLU A 67 -4.05 0.85 -3.00
C GLU A 67 -3.85 2.36 -2.83
N LEU A 68 -2.61 2.83 -3.03
CA LEU A 68 -2.23 4.25 -2.99
C LEU A 68 -2.30 4.92 -4.37
N GLY A 69 -2.73 4.15 -5.38
CA GLY A 69 -2.88 4.58 -6.77
C GLY A 69 -1.75 4.09 -7.69
N PRO A 70 -1.63 4.66 -8.90
CA PRO A 70 -0.62 4.26 -9.86
C PRO A 70 0.79 4.65 -9.39
N LEU A 71 1.77 3.85 -9.81
CA LEU A 71 3.19 4.16 -9.64
C LEU A 71 3.57 5.37 -10.51
N PRO A 72 4.48 6.25 -10.04
CA PRO A 72 5.06 7.29 -10.89
C PRO A 72 5.74 6.68 -12.13
N ALA A 73 5.68 7.39 -13.25
CA ALA A 73 6.35 6.95 -14.47
C ALA A 73 7.87 6.83 -14.26
N PRO A 74 8.58 6.02 -15.07
CA PRO A 74 10.03 5.92 -15.00
C PRO A 74 10.71 7.30 -15.06
N GLY A 75 11.63 7.56 -14.12
CA GLY A 75 12.30 8.85 -13.99
C GLY A 75 11.51 9.92 -13.23
N GLN A 76 10.22 9.71 -12.95
CA GLN A 76 9.42 10.56 -12.06
C GLN A 76 9.51 10.06 -10.62
N GLN A 77 9.23 10.97 -9.69
CA GLN A 77 9.16 10.69 -8.26
C GLN A 77 7.80 11.13 -7.74
N ARG A 78 7.23 10.36 -6.81
CA ARG A 78 6.01 10.73 -6.09
C ARG A 78 6.34 10.91 -4.63
N ILE A 79 5.92 12.03 -4.06
CA ILE A 79 6.09 12.32 -2.63
C ILE A 79 4.77 12.01 -1.94
N LEU A 80 4.81 11.17 -0.90
CA LEU A 80 3.65 10.85 -0.08
C LEU A 80 3.89 11.44 1.32
N ASN A 81 3.03 12.37 1.71
CA ASN A 81 3.10 13.00 3.03
C ASN A 81 2.50 12.08 4.09
N ARG A 82 3.03 12.18 5.31
CA ARG A 82 2.51 11.47 6.49
C ARG A 82 1.02 11.72 6.70
N ASP A 83 0.56 12.97 6.59
CA ASP A 83 -0.85 13.33 6.82
C ASP A 83 -1.79 12.66 5.80
N TYR A 84 -1.35 12.58 4.54
CA TYR A 84 -2.07 11.87 3.51
C TYR A 84 -2.19 10.38 3.84
N LEU A 85 -1.08 9.73 4.20
CA LEU A 85 -1.07 8.32 4.57
C LEU A 85 -1.91 8.06 5.83
N ASN A 86 -1.85 8.93 6.84
CA ASN A 86 -2.71 8.86 8.02
C ASN A 86 -4.19 8.96 7.65
N SER A 87 -4.56 9.89 6.75
CA SER A 87 -5.96 10.04 6.31
C SER A 87 -6.46 8.80 5.58
N LEU A 88 -5.62 8.18 4.74
CA LEU A 88 -5.94 6.92 4.07
C LEU A 88 -6.09 5.79 5.09
N VAL A 89 -5.14 5.64 6.01
CA VAL A 89 -5.19 4.62 7.05
C VAL A 89 -6.47 4.74 7.90
N GLN A 90 -6.93 5.95 8.20
CA GLN A 90 -8.18 6.18 8.93
C GLN A 90 -9.44 5.83 8.13
N GLN A 91 -9.40 5.90 6.80
CA GLN A 91 -10.51 5.48 5.94
C GLN A 91 -10.65 3.95 5.89
N TYR A 92 -9.54 3.23 6.04
CA TYR A 92 -9.53 1.77 6.07
C TYR A 92 -9.80 1.24 7.48
N HIS A 93 -10.71 0.27 7.57
CA HIS A 93 -11.06 -0.36 8.84
C HIS A 93 -10.13 -1.54 9.12
N PHE A 94 -9.01 -1.29 9.79
CA PHE A 94 -8.10 -2.35 10.22
C PHE A 94 -8.60 -3.03 11.50
N PRO A 95 -8.38 -4.35 11.66
CA PRO A 95 -8.68 -5.06 12.90
C PRO A 95 -7.66 -4.79 14.03
N PHE A 96 -6.71 -3.89 13.81
CA PHE A 96 -5.62 -3.53 14.71
C PHE A 96 -5.35 -2.02 14.62
N ILE A 97 -4.62 -1.48 15.60
CA ILE A 97 -4.14 -0.09 15.55
C ILE A 97 -2.88 -0.06 14.69
N LEU A 98 -2.92 0.66 13.57
CA LEU A 98 -1.75 0.89 12.72
C LEU A 98 -0.99 2.14 13.16
N GLN A 99 0.30 2.01 13.45
CA GLN A 99 1.22 3.12 13.71
C GLN A 99 2.20 3.28 12.56
N LEU A 100 2.28 4.48 11.98
CA LEU A 100 3.20 4.78 10.87
C LEU A 100 4.49 5.40 11.41
N GLN A 101 5.59 4.64 11.34
CA GLN A 101 6.93 5.12 11.66
C GLN A 101 7.64 5.52 10.37
N MET A 102 7.65 6.83 10.11
CA MET A 102 8.18 7.42 8.89
C MET A 102 8.67 8.85 9.14
N ASP A 103 9.32 9.47 8.17
CA ASP A 103 9.59 10.92 8.20
C ASP A 103 8.33 11.73 7.84
N GLU A 104 8.45 13.04 7.66
CA GLU A 104 7.32 13.89 7.26
C GLU A 104 6.73 13.48 5.89
N ALA A 105 7.59 12.99 5.00
CA ALA A 105 7.21 12.47 3.70
C ALA A 105 8.12 11.31 3.26
N VAL A 106 7.61 10.46 2.38
CA VAL A 106 8.37 9.41 1.70
C VAL A 106 8.43 9.67 0.20
N VAL A 107 9.62 9.52 -0.38
CA VAL A 107 9.85 9.61 -1.83
C VAL A 107 9.75 8.24 -2.45
N VAL A 108 8.74 8.05 -3.30
CA VAL A 108 8.51 6.81 -4.04
C VAL A 108 9.04 6.95 -5.47
N LYS A 109 9.86 5.98 -5.88
CA LYS A 109 10.41 5.85 -7.23
C LYS A 109 9.99 4.52 -7.84
N SER A 110 9.83 4.50 -9.17
CA SER A 110 9.65 3.26 -9.92
C SER A 110 11.01 2.70 -10.35
N SER A 111 11.26 1.42 -10.10
CA SER A 111 12.47 0.71 -10.57
C SER A 111 12.41 0.38 -12.07
N ALA A 112 11.21 0.12 -12.58
CA ALA A 112 10.96 -0.27 -13.97
C ALA A 112 9.46 -0.15 -14.27
N ALA A 113 9.12 0.31 -15.47
CA ALA A 113 7.80 0.13 -16.05
C ALA A 113 7.90 -0.92 -17.16
N CYS A 114 7.06 -1.95 -17.08
CA CYS A 114 6.78 -2.78 -18.25
C CYS A 114 5.93 -1.92 -19.19
N ILE A 115 6.51 -1.48 -20.31
CA ILE A 115 5.78 -0.77 -21.34
C ILE A 115 5.34 -1.80 -22.36
N GLU A 116 4.04 -2.00 -22.50
CA GLU A 116 3.50 -2.88 -23.53
C GLU A 116 3.70 -2.25 -24.91
N GLY A 117 3.94 -3.07 -25.94
CA GLY A 117 4.19 -2.57 -27.31
C GLY A 117 3.04 -1.68 -27.83
N GLY A 118 1.80 -1.98 -27.43
CA GLY A 118 0.63 -1.17 -27.80
C GLY A 118 0.63 0.24 -27.21
N ASP A 119 1.23 0.46 -26.05
CA ASP A 119 1.36 1.79 -25.44
C ASP A 119 2.42 2.63 -26.16
N ILE A 120 3.48 1.98 -26.64
CA ILE A 120 4.49 2.61 -27.50
C ILE A 120 3.84 3.03 -28.82
N GLU A 121 3.06 2.16 -29.45
CA GLU A 121 2.38 2.47 -30.71
C GLU A 121 1.40 3.64 -30.56
N LYS A 122 0.61 3.69 -29.48
CA LYS A 122 -0.28 4.83 -29.20
C LYS A 122 0.49 6.12 -28.95
N ALA A 123 1.57 6.07 -28.17
CA ALA A 123 2.41 7.25 -27.91
C ALA A 123 3.04 7.78 -29.21
N ILE A 124 3.52 6.89 -30.08
CA ILE A 124 4.01 7.20 -31.42
C ILE A 124 2.89 7.85 -32.25
N GLN A 125 1.72 7.22 -32.36
CA GLN A 125 0.60 7.75 -33.14
C GLN A 125 0.20 9.15 -32.68
N ASN A 126 0.12 9.40 -31.38
CA ASN A 126 -0.21 10.72 -30.84
C ASN A 126 0.81 11.80 -31.23
N LEU A 127 2.11 11.48 -31.28
CA LEU A 127 3.16 12.40 -31.75
C LEU A 127 3.01 12.75 -33.24
N PHE A 128 2.44 11.86 -34.05
CA PHE A 128 2.26 12.06 -35.49
C PHE A 128 0.90 12.67 -35.87
N ILE A 129 -0.13 12.52 -35.04
CA ILE A 129 -1.47 13.09 -35.28
C ILE A 129 -1.51 14.61 -35.06
N GLU A 130 -0.66 15.16 -34.18
CA GLU A 130 -0.65 16.61 -33.91
C GLU A 130 0.06 17.48 -34.96
N LYS A 131 0.73 16.90 -35.96
CA LYS A 131 1.19 17.67 -37.13
C LYS A 131 0.05 17.83 -38.13
N LYS A 132 -0.90 18.72 -37.83
CA LYS A 132 -1.70 19.37 -38.89
C LYS A 132 -0.70 19.89 -39.94
N PRO A 133 -0.77 19.46 -41.22
CA PRO A 133 0.11 19.99 -42.23
C PRO A 133 -0.09 21.50 -42.27
N HIS A 134 0.91 22.25 -41.82
CA HIS A 134 0.95 23.67 -42.10
C HIS A 134 1.15 23.78 -43.60
N ILE A 135 0.03 23.85 -44.34
CA ILE A 135 0.04 24.21 -45.76
C ILE A 135 0.54 25.65 -45.79
N LEU A 136 1.86 25.82 -45.96
CA LEU A 136 2.47 27.10 -46.27
C LEU A 136 2.03 27.48 -47.68
N LYS A 137 0.89 28.17 -47.79
CA LYS A 137 0.48 28.83 -49.03
C LYS A 137 1.41 30.02 -49.25
N ARG A 138 2.46 29.82 -50.04
CA ARG A 138 3.32 30.92 -50.52
C ARG A 138 2.84 31.33 -51.90
N TRP A 139 2.29 32.54 -52.01
CA TRP A 139 2.04 33.15 -53.32
C TRP A 139 3.40 33.51 -53.92
N VAL A 140 3.70 32.96 -55.10
CA VAL A 140 4.88 33.34 -55.88
C VAL A 140 4.36 34.25 -57.00
N GLU A 141 4.62 35.56 -56.90
CA GLU A 141 4.45 36.45 -58.05
C GLU A 141 5.55 36.14 -59.07
N LEU A 142 5.17 35.60 -60.22
CA LEU A 142 6.06 35.47 -61.36
C LEU A 142 6.15 36.84 -62.05
N ARG A 143 7.19 37.62 -61.75
CA ARG A 143 7.55 38.80 -62.54
C ARG A 143 8.56 38.37 -63.62
N ASN A 144 8.18 38.62 -64.88
CA ASN A 144 8.93 38.32 -66.11
C ASN A 144 9.09 36.83 -66.43
N ILE A 145 8.06 36.26 -67.05
CA ILE A 145 8.24 35.16 -68.01
C ILE A 145 8.57 35.84 -69.36
N PRO A 146 9.70 35.54 -70.01
CA PRO A 146 10.07 36.10 -71.30
C PRO A 146 9.15 35.66 -72.43
#